data_AF-A0A067BT36-F1
#
_entry.id   AF-A0A067BT36-F1
#
_cell.length_a   1.000
_cell.length_b   1.000
_cell.length_c   1.000
_cell.angle_alpha   90.00
_cell.angle_beta   90.00
_cell.angle_gamma   90.00
#
_symmetry.space_group_name_H-M   'P 1'
#
loop_
_entity.id
_entity.type
_entity.pdbx_description
1 polymer ?
#
loop_
_entity_poly.entity_id
_entity_poly.type
_entity_poly.pdbx_seq_one_letter_code
_entity_poly.pdbx_strand_id
1 'polypeptide(L)'
;MSALRREVLQVYRHCLQSAARCPEQTHRATMRAYVQMKFRDKAHVRDAKAIALLLSDAKEELERMNYYHSMYKTGQTQKATHGATAQLASNCPNCNHAFATPTARFCSECGVQRPTIA
;
A
#
# COMPACT_ATOMS: atom_id res chain seq x y z
N MET A 1 -31.13 13.94 -10.80
CA MET A 1 -29.65 14.06 -10.91
C MET A 1 -29.22 13.58 -12.29
N SER A 2 -28.41 14.35 -13.04
CA SER A 2 -27.93 13.93 -14.37
C SER A 2 -27.01 12.70 -14.26
N ALA A 3 -26.96 11.87 -15.32
CA ALA A 3 -26.08 10.70 -15.39
C ALA A 3 -24.61 11.09 -15.16
N LEU A 4 -24.16 12.16 -15.82
CA LEU A 4 -22.82 12.72 -15.69
C LEU A 4 -22.45 13.07 -14.23
N ARG A 5 -23.37 13.71 -13.50
CA ARG A 5 -23.14 14.07 -12.09
C ARG A 5 -22.98 12.82 -11.21
N ARG A 6 -23.76 11.77 -11.47
CA ARG A 6 -23.64 10.51 -10.73
C ARG A 6 -22.28 9.86 -10.96
N GLU A 7 -21.80 9.88 -12.20
CA GLU A 7 -20.50 9.33 -12.58
C GLU A 7 -19.34 10.10 -11.92
N VAL A 8 -19.36 11.44 -11.95
CA VAL A 8 -18.36 12.27 -11.25
C VAL A 8 -18.32 11.94 -9.75
N LEU A 9 -19.48 11.83 -9.10
CA LEU A 9 -19.54 11.48 -7.68
C LEU A 9 -19.05 10.06 -7.40
N GLN A 10 -19.27 9.12 -8.32
CA GLN A 10 -18.77 7.75 -8.19
C GLN A 10 -17.25 7.71 -8.29
N VAL A 11 -16.65 8.35 -9.30
CA VAL A 11 -15.19 8.43 -9.45
C VAL A 11 -14.57 9.12 -8.24
N TYR A 12 -15.15 10.22 -7.78
CA TYR A 12 -14.69 10.91 -6.56
C TYR A 12 -14.63 9.98 -5.34
N ARG A 13 -15.69 9.19 -5.10
CA ARG A 13 -15.71 8.21 -3.99
C ARG A 13 -14.63 7.15 -4.16
N HIS A 14 -14.44 6.64 -5.37
CA HIS A 14 -13.39 5.64 -5.63
C HIS A 14 -11.98 6.21 -5.42
N CYS A 15 -11.73 7.47 -5.78
CA CYS A 15 -10.47 8.14 -5.46
C CYS A 15 -10.24 8.26 -3.95
N LEU A 16 -11.28 8.61 -3.17
CA LEU A 16 -11.19 8.65 -1.71
C LEU A 16 -10.96 7.26 -1.09
N GLN A 17 -11.60 6.22 -1.63
CA GLN A 17 -11.38 4.83 -1.22
C GLN A 17 -9.95 4.38 -1.52
N SER A 18 -9.41 4.75 -2.69
CA SER A 18 -8.03 4.48 -3.07
C SER A 18 -7.05 5.17 -2.10
N ALA A 19 -7.25 6.47 -1.81
CA ALA A 19 -6.44 7.20 -0.84
C ALA A 19 -6.43 6.55 0.57
N ALA A 20 -7.54 5.96 1.00
CA ALA A 20 -7.62 5.25 2.29
C ALA A 20 -6.77 3.97 2.33
N ARG A 21 -6.39 3.40 1.17
CA ARG A 21 -5.55 2.20 1.06
C ARG A 21 -4.05 2.50 1.20
N CYS A 22 -3.65 3.76 1.29
CA CYS A 22 -2.27 4.10 1.61
C CYS A 22 -1.85 3.50 2.98
N PRO A 23 -0.64 2.96 3.12
CA PRO A 23 -0.21 2.29 4.35
C PRO A 23 -0.03 3.28 5.52
N GLU A 24 0.55 4.44 5.25
CA GLU A 24 0.85 5.46 6.25
C GLU A 24 -0.28 6.48 6.38
N GLN A 25 -0.56 6.90 7.62
CA GLN A 25 -1.63 7.84 7.91
C GLN A 25 -1.42 9.23 7.28
N THR A 26 -0.17 9.69 7.26
CA THR A 26 0.25 10.93 6.58
C THR A 26 -0.08 10.88 5.09
N HIS A 27 0.29 9.80 4.41
CA HIS A 27 -0.04 9.59 2.99
C HIS A 27 -1.54 9.52 2.74
N ARG A 28 -2.33 8.86 3.60
CA ARG A 28 -3.80 8.87 3.49
C ARG A 28 -4.37 10.29 3.55
N ALA A 29 -3.90 11.09 4.51
CA ALA A 29 -4.36 12.47 4.68
C ALA A 29 -3.98 13.34 3.48
N THR A 30 -2.74 13.26 3.01
CA THR A 30 -2.25 13.98 1.83
C THR A 30 -3.04 13.61 0.59
N MET A 31 -3.21 12.31 0.30
CA MET A 31 -3.95 11.86 -0.88
C MET A 31 -5.43 12.26 -0.82
N ARG A 32 -6.06 12.19 0.36
CA ARG A 32 -7.43 12.68 0.55
C ARG A 32 -7.56 14.17 0.23
N ALA A 33 -6.64 15.00 0.74
CA ALA A 33 -6.62 16.43 0.48
C ALA A 33 -6.40 16.73 -1.02
N TYR A 34 -5.50 15.99 -1.66
CA TYR A 34 -5.21 16.14 -3.09
C TYR A 34 -6.43 15.82 -3.96
N VAL A 35 -7.13 14.72 -3.68
CA VAL A 35 -8.38 14.35 -4.36
C VAL A 35 -9.43 15.46 -4.19
N GLN A 36 -9.64 15.95 -2.97
CA GLN A 36 -10.59 17.03 -2.71
C GLN A 36 -10.24 18.31 -3.48
N MET A 37 -8.96 18.68 -3.49
CA MET A 37 -8.45 19.85 -4.19
C MET A 37 -8.69 19.75 -5.71
N LYS A 38 -8.33 18.63 -6.34
CA LYS A 38 -8.49 18.44 -7.80
C LYS A 38 -9.94 18.51 -8.25
N PHE A 39 -10.86 17.88 -7.52
CA PHE A 39 -12.29 17.95 -7.84
C PHE A 39 -12.86 19.35 -7.60
N ARG A 40 -12.42 20.05 -6.55
CA ARG A 40 -12.84 21.43 -6.28
C ARG A 40 -12.36 22.39 -7.37
N ASP A 41 -11.11 22.25 -7.81
CA ASP A 41 -10.51 23.07 -8.87
C ASP A 41 -11.35 23.02 -10.16
N LYS A 42 -11.91 21.86 -10.49
CA LYS A 42 -12.73 21.66 -11.71
C LYS A 42 -14.24 21.81 -11.49
N ALA A 43 -14.71 22.18 -10.29
CA ALA A 43 -16.13 22.25 -9.99
C ALA A 43 -16.90 23.32 -10.81
N HIS A 44 -16.21 24.29 -11.38
CA HIS A 44 -16.78 25.34 -12.22
C HIS A 44 -17.05 24.90 -13.66
N VAL A 45 -16.46 23.78 -14.11
CA VAL A 45 -16.62 23.29 -15.49
C VAL A 45 -18.05 22.80 -15.71
N ARG A 46 -18.70 23.32 -16.76
CA ARG A 46 -20.08 22.97 -17.14
C ARG A 46 -20.19 22.23 -18.47
N ASP A 47 -19.19 22.36 -19.33
CA ASP A 47 -19.18 21.71 -20.65
C ASP A 47 -19.13 20.18 -20.49
N ALA A 48 -20.10 19.50 -21.08
CA ALA A 48 -20.25 18.06 -20.95
C ALA A 48 -19.09 17.29 -21.60
N LYS A 49 -18.53 17.80 -22.71
CA LYS A 49 -17.39 17.16 -23.38
C LYS A 49 -16.12 17.30 -22.55
N ALA A 50 -15.84 18.48 -22.02
CA ALA A 50 -14.73 18.71 -21.10
C ALA A 50 -14.84 17.84 -19.84
N ILE A 51 -16.03 17.72 -19.26
CA ILE A 51 -16.26 16.84 -18.10
C ILE A 51 -16.01 15.37 -18.46
N ALA A 52 -16.46 14.92 -19.63
CA ALA A 52 -16.21 13.54 -20.08
C ALA A 52 -14.72 13.24 -20.25
N LEU A 53 -13.95 14.19 -20.80
CA LEU A 53 -12.50 14.06 -20.94
C LEU A 53 -11.82 13.96 -19.57
N LEU A 54 -12.14 14.88 -18.66
CA LEU A 54 -11.63 14.88 -17.28
C LEU A 54 -11.98 13.60 -16.52
N LEU A 55 -13.17 13.02 -16.78
CA LEU A 55 -13.56 11.74 -16.21
C LEU A 55 -12.74 10.57 -16.76
N SER A 56 -12.39 10.60 -18.04
CA SER A 56 -11.50 9.59 -18.63
C SER A 56 -10.13 9.63 -17.96
N ASP A 57 -9.53 10.82 -17.90
CA ASP A 57 -8.22 11.03 -17.26
C ASP A 57 -8.24 10.58 -15.79
N ALA A 58 -9.28 10.98 -15.05
CA ALA A 58 -9.44 10.60 -13.64
C ALA A 58 -9.56 9.08 -13.43
N LYS A 59 -10.21 8.36 -14.36
CA LYS A 59 -10.31 6.89 -14.31
C LYS A 59 -8.95 6.25 -14.56
N GLU A 60 -8.20 6.70 -15.56
CA GLU A 60 -6.86 6.19 -15.86
C GLU A 60 -5.88 6.42 -14.69
N GLU A 61 -5.89 7.61 -14.08
CA GLU A 61 -5.08 7.90 -12.89
C GLU A 61 -5.45 6.99 -11.72
N LEU A 62 -6.76 6.78 -11.49
CA LEU A 62 -7.25 5.91 -10.44
C LEU A 62 -6.86 4.45 -10.67
N GLU A 63 -6.96 3.95 -11.89
CA GLU A 63 -6.53 2.60 -12.26
C GLU A 63 -5.04 2.39 -11.99
N ARG A 64 -4.20 3.36 -12.40
CA ARG A 64 -2.76 3.34 -12.13
C ARG A 64 -2.47 3.31 -10.63
N MET A 65 -3.18 4.12 -9.84
CA MET A 65 -3.03 4.12 -8.37
C MET A 65 -3.46 2.78 -7.75
N ASN A 66 -4.57 2.21 -8.22
CA ASN A 66 -5.06 0.91 -7.76
C ASN A 66 -4.08 -0.22 -8.10
N TYR A 67 -3.42 -0.15 -9.25
CA TYR A 67 -2.34 -1.06 -9.63
C TYR A 67 -1.14 -0.94 -8.69
N TYR A 68 -0.70 0.27 -8.33
CA TYR A 68 0.37 0.43 -7.35
C TYR A 68 -0.01 -0.16 -5.98
N HIS A 69 -1.26 0.02 -5.53
CA HIS A 69 -1.73 -0.61 -4.31
C HIS A 69 -1.75 -2.14 -4.38
N SER A 70 -2.07 -2.73 -5.54
CA SER A 70 -2.05 -4.20 -5.68
C SER A 70 -0.61 -4.74 -5.63
N MET A 71 0.33 -4.10 -6.32
CA MET A 71 1.77 -4.44 -6.29
C MET A 71 2.36 -4.32 -4.90
N TYR A 72 2.00 -3.27 -4.15
CA TYR A 72 2.45 -3.10 -2.78
C TYR A 72 1.90 -4.21 -1.86
N LYS A 73 0.62 -4.57 -2.01
CA LYS A 73 0.00 -5.65 -1.25
C LYS A 73 0.67 -7.00 -1.55
N THR A 74 0.93 -7.32 -2.82
CA THR A 74 1.59 -8.57 -3.21
C THR A 74 3.01 -8.66 -2.67
N GLY A 75 3.76 -7.55 -2.73
CA GLY A 75 5.11 -7.47 -2.15
C GLY A 75 5.12 -7.65 -0.62
N GLN A 76 4.14 -7.08 0.09
CA GLN A 76 4.00 -7.30 1.54
C GLN A 76 3.63 -8.76 1.86
N THR A 77 2.71 -9.37 1.12
CA THR A 77 2.36 -10.77 1.34
C THR A 77 3.56 -11.69 1.12
N GLN A 78 4.36 -11.47 0.07
CA GLN A 78 5.57 -12.27 -0.17
C GLN A 78 6.60 -12.15 0.96
N LYS A 79 6.80 -10.93 1.49
CA LYS A 79 7.66 -10.70 2.67
C LYS A 79 7.14 -11.42 3.93
N ALA A 80 5.82 -11.42 4.15
CA ALA A 80 5.21 -12.13 5.26
C ALA A 80 5.36 -13.66 5.12
N THR A 81 5.19 -14.20 3.91
CA THR A 81 5.30 -15.65 3.66
C THR A 81 6.75 -16.14 3.73
N HIS A 82 7.73 -15.38 3.23
CA HIS A 82 9.15 -15.77 3.33
C HIS A 82 9.70 -15.67 4.75
N GLY A 83 9.05 -14.94 5.65
CA GLY A 83 9.39 -14.90 7.07
C GLY A 83 8.89 -16.10 7.87
N ALA A 84 7.96 -16.90 7.33
CA ALA A 84 7.23 -17.92 8.09
C ALA A 84 7.75 -19.36 7.93
N THR A 85 8.59 -19.65 6.93
CA THR A 85 9.04 -21.03 6.62
C THR A 85 10.54 -21.28 6.81
N ALA A 86 11.33 -20.23 7.13
CA ALA A 86 12.73 -20.40 7.48
C ALA A 86 12.85 -20.97 8.91
N GLN A 87 13.07 -22.28 9.05
CA GLN A 87 13.38 -22.87 10.35
C GLN A 87 14.72 -22.32 10.85
N LEU A 88 14.70 -21.46 11.86
CA LEU A 88 15.94 -20.89 12.42
C LEU A 88 16.56 -21.86 13.43
N ALA A 89 17.88 -22.02 13.40
CA ALA A 89 18.58 -23.00 14.24
C ALA A 89 18.35 -22.80 15.74
N SER A 90 18.07 -23.85 16.51
CA SER A 90 17.78 -23.73 17.95
C SER A 90 18.97 -23.22 18.76
N ASN A 91 20.19 -23.52 18.32
CA ASN A 91 21.44 -23.22 19.01
C ASN A 91 22.45 -22.51 18.09
N CYS A 92 23.28 -21.65 18.68
CA CYS A 92 24.33 -20.93 17.97
C CYS A 92 25.42 -21.90 17.49
N PRO A 93 25.83 -21.86 16.21
CA PRO A 93 26.86 -22.76 15.69
C PRO A 93 28.27 -22.51 16.27
N ASN A 94 28.52 -21.32 16.84
CA ASN A 94 29.84 -20.95 17.35
C ASN A 94 30.04 -21.30 18.83
N CYS A 95 29.06 -20.97 19.69
CA CYS A 95 29.16 -21.16 21.14
C CYS A 95 28.13 -22.15 21.71
N ASN A 96 27.31 -22.79 20.85
CA ASN A 96 26.25 -23.73 21.21
C ASN A 96 25.15 -23.18 22.15
N HIS A 97 25.16 -21.88 22.43
CA HIS A 97 24.14 -21.23 23.25
C HIS A 97 22.77 -21.23 22.56
N ALA A 98 21.71 -21.55 23.30
CA ALA A 98 20.35 -21.54 22.79
C ALA A 98 19.88 -20.11 22.51
N PHE A 99 19.18 -19.87 21.41
CA PHE A 99 18.68 -18.53 21.12
C PHE A 99 17.52 -18.16 22.06
N ALA A 100 17.62 -16.99 22.70
CA ALA A 100 16.67 -16.55 23.72
C ALA A 100 15.21 -16.43 23.23
N THR A 101 15.01 -16.11 21.95
CA THR A 101 13.66 -16.02 21.36
C THR A 101 13.59 -16.71 19.99
N PRO A 102 12.39 -17.15 19.56
CA PRO A 102 12.18 -17.71 18.22
C PRO A 102 12.53 -16.73 17.09
N THR A 103 12.50 -15.43 17.35
CA THR A 103 12.79 -14.38 16.37
C THR A 103 14.19 -13.80 16.47
N ALA A 104 15.01 -14.24 17.43
CA ALA A 104 16.38 -13.77 17.60
C ALA A 104 17.20 -14.03 16.33
N ARG A 105 17.78 -12.97 15.76
CA ARG A 105 18.62 -13.03 14.54
C ARG A 105 20.11 -13.17 14.84
N PHE A 106 20.52 -12.92 16.08
CA PHE A 106 21.92 -12.96 16.52
C PHE A 106 22.00 -13.65 17.89
N CYS A 107 23.15 -14.25 18.18
CA CYS A 107 23.43 -14.84 19.49
C CYS A 107 23.67 -13.75 20.53
N SER A 108 23.04 -13.87 21.70
CA SER A 108 23.22 -12.95 22.84
C SER A 108 24.63 -12.98 23.43
N GLU A 109 25.33 -14.11 23.31
CA GLU A 109 26.64 -14.31 23.94
C GLU A 109 27.79 -13.90 23.02
N CYS A 110 27.74 -14.27 21.74
CA CYS A 110 28.87 -14.10 20.82
C CYS A 110 28.55 -13.23 19.58
N GLY A 111 27.33 -12.72 19.45
CA GLY A 111 26.92 -11.84 18.36
C GLY A 111 26.80 -12.51 16.97
N VAL A 112 27.10 -13.81 16.86
CA VAL A 112 27.04 -14.53 15.58
C VAL A 112 25.60 -14.58 15.05
N GLN A 113 25.44 -14.35 13.74
CA GLN A 113 24.15 -14.40 13.07
C GLN A 113 23.56 -15.82 13.11
N ARG A 114 22.27 -15.92 13.43
CA ARG A 114 21.54 -17.17 13.48
C ARG A 114 21.33 -17.73 12.06
N PRO A 115 21.82 -18.94 11.77
CA PRO A 115 21.61 -19.55 10.47
C PRO A 115 20.15 -20.01 10.31
N THR A 116 19.67 -19.93 9.08
CA THR A 116 18.46 -20.62 8.64
C THR A 116 18.82 -22.06 8.31
N ILE A 117 18.11 -23.01 8.90
CA ILE A 117 18.17 -24.42 8.54
C ILE A 117 17.09 -24.65 7.47
N ALA A 118 17.51 -25.20 6.33
CA ALA A 118 16.62 -25.62 5.25
C ALA A 118 16.15 -27.06 5.47
#